data_AF-A0A1V5NDV0-F1
#
_entry.id   AF-A0A1V5NDV0-F1
#
_cell.length_a   1.000
_cell.length_b   1.000
_cell.length_c   1.000
_cell.angle_alpha   90.00
_cell.angle_beta   90.00
_cell.angle_gamma   90.00
#
_symmetry.space_group_name_H-M   'P 1'
#
loop_
_entity.id
_entity.type
_entity.pdbx_description
1 polymer ?
#
loop_
_entity_poly.entity_id
_entity_poly.type
_entity_poly.pdbx_seq_one_letter_code
_entity_poly.pdbx_strand_id
1 'polypeptide(L)' 'MQAVEGAKVDYKDDFSNVRPGDLLFFGEKKISHVAISLGGKDYIHQSGDVHINSFDPNTQNYNEKNHKKLKAVRRFF' A
#
# COMPACT_ATOMS: atom_id res chain seq x y z
N MET A 1 0.51 6.51 -15.85
CA MET A 1 0.32 5.35 -14.93
C MET A 1 0.12 5.93 -13.54
N GLN A 2 -0.88 5.52 -12.76
CA GLN A 2 -1.18 6.14 -11.45
C GLN A 2 0.06 6.26 -10.53
N ALA A 3 0.99 5.30 -10.59
CA ALA A 3 2.21 5.26 -9.76
C ALA A 3 3.21 6.41 -10.00
N VAL A 4 3.09 7.19 -11.08
CA VAL A 4 3.95 8.34 -11.39
C VAL A 4 3.26 9.69 -11.20
N GLU A 5 1.98 9.68 -10.87
CA GLU A 5 1.19 10.88 -10.60
C GLU A 5 1.14 11.19 -9.10
N GLY A 6 0.68 12.39 -8.75
CA GLY A 6 0.53 12.82 -7.35
C GLY A 6 1.86 13.04 -6.62
N ALA A 7 1.76 13.47 -5.36
CA ALA A 7 2.92 13.69 -4.51
C ALA A 7 3.51 12.35 -4.04
N LYS A 8 4.84 12.19 -4.16
CA LYS A 8 5.54 11.04 -3.57
C LYS A 8 5.47 11.12 -2.05
N VAL A 9 5.13 10.02 -1.40
CA VAL A 9 5.22 9.88 0.05
C VAL A 9 6.38 8.94 0.37
N ASP A 10 7.45 9.49 0.95
CA ASP A 10 8.52 8.68 1.54
C ASP A 10 8.00 8.14 2.88
N TYR A 11 7.31 7.00 2.81
CA TYR A 11 6.69 6.36 3.96
C TYR A 11 7.75 5.83 4.94
N LYS A 12 7.46 5.93 6.23
CA LYS A 12 8.28 5.36 7.29
C LYS A 12 7.99 3.87 7.45
N ASP A 13 8.93 3.12 8.02
CA ASP A 13 8.80 1.67 8.26
C ASP A 13 7.59 1.32 9.15
N ASP A 14 7.19 2.25 10.02
CA ASP A 14 6.03 2.12 10.90
C ASP A 14 4.71 2.61 10.25
N PHE A 15 4.77 3.10 9.01
CA PHE A 15 3.66 3.70 8.26
C PHE A 15 2.99 4.90 8.93
N SER A 16 3.63 5.52 9.93
CA SER A 16 3.03 6.62 10.73
C SER A 16 2.71 7.89 9.92
N ASN A 17 3.32 8.06 8.75
CA ASN A 17 3.06 9.19 7.84
C ASN A 17 2.21 8.85 6.61
N VAL A 18 1.75 7.59 6.50
CA VAL A 18 0.80 7.16 5.47
C VAL A 18 -0.62 7.47 5.92
N ARG A 19 -1.40 8.10 5.04
CA ARG A 19 -2.74 8.61 5.34
C ARG A 19 -3.81 7.79 4.63
N PRO A 20 -5.05 7.76 5.17
CA PRO A 20 -6.20 7.25 4.43
C PRO A 20 -6.29 7.92 3.05
N GLY A 21 -6.47 7.11 2.01
CA GLY A 21 -6.54 7.57 0.62
C GLY A 21 -5.22 7.58 -0.14
N ASP A 22 -4.06 7.44 0.54
CA ASP A 22 -2.78 7.26 -0.16
C ASP A 22 -2.83 5.98 -1.01
N LEU A 23 -2.33 6.04 -2.25
CA LEU A 23 -2.24 4.87 -3.11
C LEU A 23 -0.93 4.13 -2.87
N LEU A 24 -1.04 2.83 -2.64
CA LEU A 24 0.08 1.92 -2.39
C LEU A 24 0.35 1.10 -3.66
N PHE A 25 1.55 1.19 -4.20
CA PHE A 25 1.93 0.51 -5.44
C PHE A 25 2.90 -0.63 -5.18
N PHE A 26 2.58 -1.79 -5.72
CA PHE A 26 3.35 -3.03 -5.50
C PHE A 26 3.93 -3.59 -6.79
N GLY A 27 5.08 -4.24 -6.69
CA GLY A 27 5.74 -4.91 -7.80
C GLY A 27 7.14 -5.42 -7.45
N GLU A 28 7.74 -6.19 -8.36
CA GLU A 28 9.14 -6.63 -8.23
C GLU A 28 10.04 -5.80 -9.16
N LYS A 29 9.92 -6.02 -10.47
CA LYS A 29 10.64 -5.27 -11.52
C LYS A 29 9.83 -4.09 -12.06
N LYS A 30 8.50 -4.22 -12.06
CA LYS A 30 7.53 -3.21 -12.51
C LYS A 30 6.34 -3.20 -11.58
N ILE A 31 5.68 -2.05 -11.46
CA ILE A 31 4.41 -1.95 -10.74
C ILE A 31 3.37 -2.84 -11.42
N SER A 32 2.72 -3.70 -10.64
CA SER A 32 1.74 -4.69 -11.12
C SER A 32 0.44 -4.66 -10.33
N HIS A 33 0.41 -4.03 -9.17
CA HIS A 33 -0.76 -3.99 -8.29
C HIS A 33 -0.86 -2.64 -7.57
N VAL A 34 -2.08 -2.26 -7.19
CA VAL A 34 -2.37 -1.04 -6.43
C VAL A 34 -3.39 -1.30 -5.32
N ALA A 35 -3.26 -0.61 -4.20
CA ALA A 35 -4.22 -0.57 -3.11
C ALA A 35 -4.48 0.87 -2.65
N ILE A 36 -5.55 1.07 -1.90
CA ILE A 36 -5.84 2.32 -1.20
C ILE A 36 -5.51 2.09 0.27
N SER A 37 -4.64 2.94 0.84
CA SER A 37 -4.35 2.91 2.27
C SER A 37 -5.56 3.35 3.07
N LEU A 38 -5.78 2.67 4.20
CA LEU A 38 -6.75 3.09 5.22
C LEU A 38 -6.08 3.93 6.31
N GLY A 39 -4.82 4.32 6.13
CA GLY A 39 -3.95 4.91 7.15
C GLY A 39 -3.20 3.84 7.95
N GLY A 40 -1.99 4.17 8.40
CA GLY A 40 -1.13 3.21 9.08
C GLY A 40 -0.83 2.00 8.18
N LYS A 41 -0.98 0.79 8.74
CA LYS A 41 -0.57 -0.47 8.09
C LYS A 41 -1.67 -1.16 7.29
N ASP A 42 -2.91 -0.70 7.35
CA ASP A 42 -4.03 -1.37 6.70
C ASP A 42 -4.35 -0.76 5.32
N TYR A 43 -4.79 -1.62 4.40
CA TYR A 43 -5.15 -1.22 3.05
C TYR A 43 -6.26 -2.09 2.46
N ILE A 44 -7.05 -1.48 1.58
CA ILE A 44 -8.09 -2.16 0.80
C ILE A 44 -7.63 -2.31 -0.65
N HIS A 45 -7.86 -3.49 -1.23
CA HIS A 45 -7.52 -3.77 -2.63
C HIS A 45 -8.38 -4.89 -3.21
N GLN A 46 -8.34 -5.02 -4.54
CA GLN A 46 -8.89 -6.18 -5.24
C GLN A 46 -7.77 -7.17 -5.55
N SER A 47 -7.84 -8.39 -5.02
CA SER A 47 -6.87 -9.46 -5.30
C SER A 47 -7.57 -10.82 -5.29
N GLY A 48 -8.33 -11.07 -6.36
CA GLY A 48 -9.39 -12.09 -6.37
C GLY A 48 -10.73 -11.42 -6.10
N ASP A 49 -10.93 -10.99 -4.86
CA ASP A 49 -12.07 -10.19 -4.38
C ASP A 49 -11.58 -8.88 -3.72
N VAL A 50 -12.52 -8.04 -3.27
CA VAL A 50 -12.21 -6.81 -2.53
C VAL A 50 -12.14 -7.12 -1.05
N HIS A 51 -10.96 -6.97 -0.46
CA HIS A 51 -10.75 -7.22 0.97
C HIS A 51 -9.66 -6.30 1.54
N ILE A 52 -9.52 -6.37 2.86
CA ILE A 52 -8.53 -5.59 3.62
C ILE A 52 -7.38 -6.51 4.03
N ASN A 53 -6.16 -6.08 3.73
CA ASN A 53 -4.94 -6.70 4.24
C ASN A 53 -4.15 -5.69 5.08
N SER A 54 -3.21 -6.20 5.86
CA SER A 54 -2.34 -5.40 6.71
C SER A 54 -0.86 -5.65 6.42
N PHE A 55 -0.04 -4.64 6.67
CA PHE A 55 1.42 -4.77 6.81
C PHE A 55 1.86 -5.12 8.23
N ASP A 56 0.95 -5.19 9.21
CA ASP A 56 1.30 -5.59 10.58
C ASP A 56 1.45 -7.11 10.71
N PRO A 57 2.62 -7.65 11.08
CA PRO A 57 2.81 -9.09 11.24
C PRO A 57 1.99 -9.72 12.37
N ASN A 58 1.40 -8.92 13.26
CA ASN A 58 0.62 -9.41 14.40
C ASN A 58 -0.89 -9.49 14.12
N THR A 59 -1.36 -9.15 12.91
CA THR A 59 -2.78 -9.23 12.57
C THR A 59 -3.09 -10.47 11.72
N GLN A 60 -4.32 -10.96 11.82
CA GLN A 60 -4.77 -12.13 11.07
C GLN A 60 -4.73 -11.94 9.54
N ASN A 61 -4.91 -10.70 9.08
CA ASN A 61 -4.86 -10.32 7.67
C ASN A 61 -3.49 -9.79 7.22
N TYR A 62 -2.42 -10.16 7.95
CA TYR A 62 -1.06 -9.83 7.53
C TYR A 62 -0.72 -10.44 6.16
N ASN A 63 -0.19 -9.63 5.26
CA ASN A 63 0.24 -10.08 3.94
C ASN A 63 1.72 -9.78 3.69
N GLU A 64 2.57 -10.73 4.09
CA GLU A 64 4.04 -10.63 3.96
C GLU A 64 4.50 -10.42 2.51
N LYS A 65 3.84 -11.09 1.55
CA LYS A 65 4.20 -11.00 0.12
C LYS A 65 4.00 -9.57 -0.38
N ASN A 66 2.88 -8.95 -0.05
CA ASN A 66 2.62 -7.57 -0.44
C ASN A 66 3.54 -6.60 0.30
N HIS A 67 3.84 -6.85 1.58
CA HIS A 67 4.79 -6.05 2.35
C HIS A 67 6.16 -5.97 1.64
N LYS A 68 6.71 -7.12 1.23
CA LYS A 68 7.98 -7.21 0.48
C LYS A 68 7.94 -6.56 -0.91
N LYS A 69 6.74 -6.44 -1.50
CA LYS A 69 6.54 -5.91 -2.85
C LYS A 69 6.11 -4.45 -2.88
N LEU A 70 5.93 -3.77 -1.74
CA LEU A 70 5.62 -2.34 -1.73
C LEU A 70 6.79 -1.55 -2.34
N LYS A 71 6.51 -0.69 -3.33
CA LYS A 71 7.53 0.07 -4.07
C LYS A 71 7.34 1.57 -4.02
N ALA A 72 6.11 2.05 -3.91
CA ALA A 72 5.84 3.47 -3.86
C ALA A 72 4.52 3.76 -3.15
N VAL A 73 4.45 4.94 -2.55
CA VAL A 73 3.23 5.52 -2.00
C VAL A 73 3.01 6.88 -2.65
N ARG A 74 1.79 7.14 -3.15
CA ARG A 74 1.42 8.42 -3.78
C ARG A 74 0.20 9.02 -3.12
N ARG A 75 0.24 10.33 -2.94
CA ARG A 75 -0.86 11.13 -2.40
C ARG A 75 -1.42 12.06 -3.47
N PHE A 76 -2.73 12.04 -3.64
CA PHE A 76 -3.43 12.88 -4.63
C PHE A 76 -4.22 14.02 -4.01
N PHE A 77 -4.53 13.93 -2.71
CA PHE A 77 -5.34 14.88 -1.96
C PHE A 77 -4.64 15.28 -0.66
#